data_AF-A0A0F9VPN1-F1
#
_entry.id   AF-A0A0F9VPN1-F1
#
_cell.length_a   1.000
_cell.length_b   1.000
_cell.length_c   1.000
_cell.angle_alpha   90.00
_cell.angle_beta   90.00
_cell.angle_gamma   90.00
#
_symmetry.space_group_name_H-M   'P 1'
#
loop_
_entity.id
_entity.type
_entity.pdbx_description
1 polymer ?
#
loop_
_entity_poly.entity_id
_entity_poly.type
_entity_poly.pdbx_seq_one_letter_code
_entity_poly.pdbx_strand_id
1 'polypeptide(L)'
;MECNLKKPIYLAATKFTFTETKDGFFLDGFLISDKINANGWMATANANKLDGQDFVGKPDIEFINPKGKRDHTTGDTVEKSLKAQEPFRKGTIKIVKGTDDGIRLTAVSQITDPLVIQKIKNKEIQWYSPAIFPRSLEDVEIIQTGPNTHIHIVHRYKALHRAMVDEPAYGGDAGIGLTCDGNSKDCLIKLQQVNAGIDTDNIDPLRTVPLIVSKCSKTGNLVIEMEASELTDEVARCLSKKLGPGEKATDEDTAICFSEARKNLNSKRSNNSLIAEKKKKNNKMPEEDEIKEKVDTAVKAKIAEIEKEVKEALKAKAETEEENKDAETEEEKKARLKARKAKEDEDDITEGKKGKKGKKGNEDITEEEKKALEEDEKKDAKIASLEGKFKTPLIKKYIAAKMNTPGFDEAQATALTKQLNAKTLDEVEEKWNEIAPFVAVNQINVEEDSSQESEIGYYPKDYTGSTSDLDDKTTDQLLEEAEAL
;
A
#
# COMPACT_ATOMS: atom_id res chain seq x y z
N MET A 1 -3.62 39.60 -32.98
CA MET A 1 -3.42 39.77 -31.54
C MET A 1 -2.12 39.08 -31.16
N GLU A 2 -1.18 39.83 -30.61
CA GLU A 2 0.06 39.29 -30.06
C GLU A 2 -0.23 38.72 -28.67
N CYS A 3 -0.09 37.42 -28.54
CA CYS A 3 -0.28 36.70 -27.28
C CYS A 3 1.10 36.34 -26.73
N ASN A 4 1.52 37.08 -25.71
CA ASN A 4 2.74 36.86 -24.96
C ASN A 4 2.40 36.09 -23.68
N LEU A 5 2.83 34.83 -23.59
CA LEU A 5 2.89 34.04 -22.36
C LEU A 5 4.19 33.22 -22.42
N LYS A 6 5.15 33.60 -21.58
CA LYS A 6 6.53 33.07 -21.58
C LYS A 6 6.74 31.77 -20.81
N LYS A 7 5.69 31.11 -20.29
CA LYS A 7 5.86 29.83 -19.57
C LYS A 7 4.66 28.89 -19.79
N PRO A 8 4.89 27.58 -19.96
CA PRO A 8 3.84 26.58 -19.99
C PRO A 8 3.21 26.39 -18.60
N ILE A 9 1.89 26.23 -18.55
CA ILE A 9 1.18 25.68 -17.39
C ILE A 9 1.17 24.17 -17.55
N TYR A 10 1.88 23.47 -16.67
CA TYR A 10 1.78 22.02 -16.54
C TYR A 10 0.66 21.71 -15.56
N LEU A 11 -0.46 21.15 -16.04
CA LEU A 11 -1.33 20.35 -15.19
C LEU A 11 -0.59 19.03 -14.95
N ALA A 12 0.04 18.88 -13.79
CA ALA A 12 0.60 17.62 -13.35
C ALA A 12 -0.54 16.65 -12.97
N ALA A 13 -1.24 16.13 -13.98
CA ALA A 13 -1.81 14.80 -13.85
C ALA A 13 -0.66 13.81 -14.06
N THR A 14 0.05 13.48 -12.98
CA THR A 14 0.95 12.32 -13.00
C THR A 14 0.11 11.12 -13.41
N LYS A 15 0.34 10.63 -14.64
CA LYS A 15 -0.23 9.37 -15.12
C LYS A 15 0.33 8.25 -14.24
N PHE A 16 -0.45 7.83 -13.25
CA PHE A 16 -0.19 6.60 -12.54
C PHE A 16 -0.72 5.44 -13.38
N THR A 17 0.16 4.52 -13.75
CA THR A 17 -0.21 3.22 -14.30
C THR A 17 -0.62 2.32 -13.15
N PHE A 18 -1.93 2.15 -12.96
CA PHE A 18 -2.47 1.25 -11.93
C PHE A 18 -2.55 -0.17 -12.48
N THR A 19 -1.86 -1.10 -11.84
CA THR A 19 -2.13 -2.54 -11.97
C THR A 19 -3.41 -2.87 -11.22
N GLU A 20 -4.36 -3.51 -11.91
CA GLU A 20 -5.59 -4.02 -11.30
C GLU A 20 -5.24 -4.92 -10.11
N THR A 21 -5.68 -4.52 -8.91
CA THR A 21 -5.58 -5.33 -7.71
C THR A 21 -6.98 -5.76 -7.30
N LYS A 22 -7.07 -6.99 -6.75
CA LYS A 22 -8.32 -7.65 -6.31
C LYS A 22 -9.17 -6.72 -5.42
N ASP A 23 -10.49 -6.95 -5.45
CA ASP A 23 -11.46 -6.29 -4.57
C ASP A 23 -11.00 -6.29 -3.10
N GLY A 24 -11.29 -5.21 -2.36
CA GLY A 24 -10.92 -5.08 -0.95
C GLY A 24 -11.49 -3.84 -0.27
N PHE A 25 -11.14 -3.68 1.01
CA PHE A 25 -11.45 -2.49 1.81
C PHE A 25 -10.29 -1.50 1.72
N PHE A 26 -10.56 -0.32 1.20
CA PHE A 26 -9.58 0.76 1.06
C PHE A 26 -9.90 1.89 2.01
N LEU A 27 -8.86 2.49 2.59
CA LEU A 27 -8.98 3.63 3.48
C LEU A 27 -8.01 4.72 3.06
N ASP A 28 -8.43 5.97 3.12
CA ASP A 28 -7.53 7.13 3.10
C ASP A 28 -7.41 7.66 4.52
N GLY A 29 -6.21 8.06 4.93
CA GLY A 29 -6.00 8.58 6.28
C GLY A 29 -4.68 9.30 6.42
N PHE A 30 -4.53 9.97 7.56
CA PHE A 30 -3.29 10.64 7.94
C PHE A 30 -2.07 9.69 7.83
N LEU A 31 -0.92 10.24 7.47
CA LEU A 31 0.36 9.54 7.51
C LEU A 31 1.35 10.27 8.41
N ILE A 32 1.86 11.43 7.99
CA ILE A 32 2.87 12.20 8.73
C ILE A 32 2.76 13.69 8.37
N SER A 33 3.25 14.59 9.21
CA SER A 33 3.24 16.05 8.96
C SER A 33 4.54 16.68 9.44
N ASP A 34 4.84 17.87 8.93
CA ASP A 34 5.95 18.73 9.35
C ASP A 34 5.74 19.48 10.67
N LYS A 35 4.65 19.19 11.39
CA LYS A 35 4.39 19.74 12.73
C LYS A 35 5.07 18.91 13.82
N ILE A 36 5.51 19.58 14.89
CA ILE A 36 5.93 18.92 16.13
C ILE A 36 4.72 18.22 16.75
N ASN A 37 4.85 16.93 17.02
CA ASN A 37 3.81 16.12 17.63
C ASN A 37 3.93 16.10 19.17
N ALA A 38 2.97 15.45 19.83
CA ALA A 38 2.91 15.35 21.29
C ALA A 38 4.10 14.60 21.92
N ASN A 39 4.84 13.82 21.13
CA ASN A 39 6.04 13.11 21.55
C ASN A 39 7.33 13.95 21.38
N GLY A 40 7.19 15.24 21.02
CA GLY A 40 8.33 16.14 20.90
C GLY A 40 9.21 15.88 19.68
N TRP A 41 8.65 15.35 18.58
CA TRP A 41 9.40 15.21 17.33
C TRP A 41 8.59 15.63 16.11
N MET A 42 9.29 15.95 15.04
CA MET A 42 8.74 16.22 13.70
C MET A 42 9.65 15.66 12.62
N ALA A 43 9.09 15.35 11.45
CA ALA A 43 9.87 15.17 10.22
C ALA A 43 9.80 16.45 9.40
N THR A 44 10.90 16.96 8.86
CA THR A 44 10.84 18.19 8.07
C THR A 44 10.04 17.98 6.78
N ALA A 45 9.49 19.06 6.22
CA ALA A 45 8.81 18.98 4.93
C ALA A 45 9.73 18.40 3.84
N ASN A 46 11.03 18.75 3.87
CA ASN A 46 12.01 18.18 2.95
C ASN A 46 12.21 16.67 3.16
N ALA A 47 12.29 16.19 4.41
CA ALA A 47 12.33 14.77 4.71
C ALA A 47 11.12 14.04 4.12
N ASN A 48 9.92 14.61 4.32
CA ASN A 48 8.68 14.05 3.81
C ASN A 48 8.62 14.01 2.27
N LYS A 49 9.20 15.00 1.57
CA LYS A 49 9.33 14.96 0.10
C LYS A 49 10.24 13.83 -0.38
N LEU A 50 11.39 13.68 0.27
CA LEU A 50 12.44 12.75 -0.14
C LEU A 50 12.13 11.29 0.26
N ASP A 51 11.64 11.08 1.47
CA ASP A 51 11.49 9.75 2.08
C ASP A 51 10.02 9.34 2.27
N GLY A 52 9.05 10.23 2.00
CA GLY A 52 7.61 9.94 2.14
C GLY A 52 7.13 8.72 1.35
N GLN A 53 7.69 8.49 0.17
CA GLN A 53 7.35 7.33 -0.66
C GLN A 53 7.85 6.00 -0.09
N ASP A 54 8.78 5.99 0.87
CA ASP A 54 9.23 4.76 1.54
C ASP A 54 8.11 4.08 2.33
N PHE A 55 7.01 4.78 2.63
CA PHE A 55 5.82 4.16 3.24
C PHE A 55 5.07 3.22 2.31
N VAL A 56 5.24 3.30 0.99
CA VAL A 56 4.56 2.39 0.05
C VAL A 56 5.01 0.94 0.30
N GLY A 57 4.07 0.04 0.49
CA GLY A 57 4.32 -1.38 0.83
C GLY A 57 4.50 -1.66 2.32
N LYS A 58 4.68 -0.62 3.16
CA LYS A 58 4.75 -0.77 4.61
C LYS A 58 3.37 -1.15 5.19
N PRO A 59 3.34 -1.83 6.35
CA PRO A 59 2.09 -2.27 6.93
C PRO A 59 1.33 -1.13 7.60
N ASP A 60 0.00 -1.24 7.55
CA ASP A 60 -0.84 -0.77 8.65
C ASP A 60 -0.87 -1.85 9.73
N ILE A 61 -0.63 -1.49 10.98
CA ILE A 61 -0.58 -2.46 12.10
C ILE A 61 -1.64 -2.18 13.17
N GLU A 62 -2.06 -3.25 13.85
CA GLU A 62 -2.79 -3.20 15.11
C GLU A 62 -2.00 -3.98 16.16
N PHE A 63 -1.27 -3.27 17.02
CA PHE A 63 -0.54 -3.84 18.14
C PHE A 63 -1.16 -3.36 19.45
N ILE A 64 -1.36 -4.30 20.38
CA ILE A 64 -1.86 -4.01 21.74
C ILE A 64 -0.68 -4.13 22.69
N ASN A 65 -0.30 -3.02 23.31
CA ASN A 65 0.79 -2.99 24.28
C ASN A 65 0.39 -3.71 25.60
N PRO A 66 1.33 -4.00 26.51
CA PRO A 66 1.03 -4.67 27.78
C PRO A 66 0.03 -3.95 28.69
N LYS A 67 -0.26 -2.67 28.43
CA LYS A 67 -1.27 -1.88 29.15
C LYS A 67 -2.67 -2.03 28.53
N GLY A 68 -2.82 -2.87 27.50
CA GLY A 68 -4.09 -3.09 26.80
C GLY A 68 -4.47 -1.96 25.84
N LYS A 69 -3.54 -1.07 25.47
CA LYS A 69 -3.79 0.04 24.54
C LYS A 69 -3.21 -0.23 23.15
N ARG A 70 -3.89 0.25 22.12
CA ARG A 70 -3.40 0.25 20.74
C ARG A 70 -2.23 1.22 20.58
N ASP A 71 -1.10 0.71 20.10
CA ASP A 71 0.19 1.42 20.12
C ASP A 71 1.13 0.94 19.00
N HIS A 72 2.36 1.46 18.98
CA HIS A 72 3.45 1.04 18.10
C HIS A 72 4.21 -0.18 18.63
N THR A 73 4.69 -1.01 17.70
CA THR A 73 5.78 -1.95 18.01
C THR A 73 7.13 -1.23 18.04
N THR A 74 8.08 -1.72 18.82
CA THR A 74 9.42 -1.12 18.96
C THR A 74 10.53 -2.10 18.59
N GLY A 75 11.65 -1.60 18.07
CA GLY A 75 12.89 -2.36 17.88
C GLY A 75 14.11 -1.44 17.88
N ASP A 76 15.23 -1.92 18.40
CA ASP A 76 16.45 -1.09 18.59
C ASP A 76 17.15 -0.73 17.27
N THR A 77 16.86 -1.47 16.20
CA THR A 77 17.39 -1.23 14.85
C THR A 77 16.25 -1.19 13.85
N VAL A 78 16.54 -0.69 12.64
CA VAL A 78 15.60 -0.70 11.52
C VAL A 78 15.12 -2.13 11.24
N GLU A 79 16.04 -3.08 11.14
CA GLU A 79 15.76 -4.48 10.81
C GLU A 79 14.91 -5.15 11.89
N LYS A 80 15.25 -4.92 13.17
CA LYS A 80 14.45 -5.42 14.29
C LYS A 80 13.05 -4.80 14.29
N SER A 81 12.93 -3.51 14.02
CA SER A 81 11.64 -2.81 13.94
C SER A 81 10.77 -3.35 12.81
N LEU A 82 11.37 -3.54 11.63
CA LEU A 82 10.69 -4.13 10.48
C LEU A 82 10.27 -5.58 10.76
N LYS A 83 11.05 -6.37 11.50
CA LYS A 83 10.65 -7.73 11.87
C LYS A 83 9.55 -7.75 12.93
N ALA A 84 9.60 -6.86 13.91
CA ALA A 84 8.67 -6.81 15.04
C ALA A 84 7.24 -6.40 14.62
N GLN A 85 7.10 -5.58 13.58
CA GLN A 85 5.78 -5.09 13.13
C GLN A 85 4.99 -6.11 12.29
N GLU A 86 5.65 -7.02 11.58
CA GLU A 86 4.99 -7.90 10.58
C GLU A 86 3.90 -8.81 11.16
N PRO A 87 4.06 -9.43 12.36
CA PRO A 87 3.00 -10.22 12.99
C PRO A 87 1.70 -9.43 13.24
N PHE A 88 1.79 -8.10 13.29
CA PHE A 88 0.68 -7.20 13.57
C PHE A 88 0.11 -6.54 12.31
N ARG A 89 0.57 -6.91 11.11
CA ARG A 89 0.08 -6.38 9.83
C ARG A 89 -1.41 -6.66 9.64
N LYS A 90 -2.19 -5.60 9.45
CA LYS A 90 -3.64 -5.61 9.16
C LYS A 90 -3.98 -5.11 7.76
N GLY A 91 -3.06 -4.36 7.17
CA GLY A 91 -3.16 -3.86 5.82
C GLY A 91 -1.82 -3.45 5.25
N THR A 92 -1.86 -2.91 4.04
CA THR A 92 -0.67 -2.43 3.33
C THR A 92 -0.95 -1.08 2.70
N ILE A 93 -0.05 -0.13 2.93
CA ILE A 93 -0.06 1.19 2.29
C ILE A 93 0.22 1.02 0.81
N LYS A 94 -0.70 1.51 -0.03
CA LYS A 94 -0.62 1.40 -1.50
C LYS A 94 -0.12 2.68 -2.15
N ILE A 95 -0.53 3.82 -1.61
CA ILE A 95 -0.26 5.13 -2.19
C ILE A 95 0.02 6.12 -1.06
N VAL A 96 1.01 6.97 -1.27
CA VAL A 96 1.28 8.15 -0.42
C VAL A 96 1.00 9.41 -1.24
N LYS A 97 0.30 10.37 -0.64
CA LYS A 97 -0.07 11.68 -1.21
C LYS A 97 0.60 12.80 -0.41
N GLY A 98 0.79 13.98 -1.01
CA GLY A 98 1.38 15.16 -0.36
C GLY A 98 2.92 15.18 -0.32
N THR A 99 3.59 14.31 -1.08
CA THR A 99 5.06 14.27 -1.14
C THR A 99 5.66 15.39 -2.00
N ASP A 100 4.84 16.19 -2.66
CA ASP A 100 5.24 17.35 -3.46
C ASP A 100 5.55 18.58 -2.60
N ASP A 101 4.72 18.85 -1.58
CA ASP A 101 4.94 19.94 -0.62
C ASP A 101 5.60 19.45 0.69
N GLY A 102 5.43 18.18 1.05
CA GLY A 102 5.98 17.57 2.25
C GLY A 102 5.36 18.07 3.56
N ILE A 103 4.39 18.97 3.53
CA ILE A 103 3.82 19.61 4.72
C ILE A 103 2.95 18.60 5.48
N ARG A 104 2.12 17.88 4.73
CA ARG A 104 1.23 16.85 5.29
C ARG A 104 1.03 15.73 4.28
N LEU A 105 1.37 14.53 4.71
CA LEU A 105 1.19 13.33 3.91
C LEU A 105 -0.07 12.60 4.36
N THR A 106 -0.79 12.05 3.39
CA THR A 106 -1.83 11.06 3.62
C THR A 106 -1.49 9.78 2.87
N ALA A 107 -2.13 8.69 3.26
CA ALA A 107 -1.91 7.39 2.63
C ALA A 107 -3.23 6.69 2.36
N VAL A 108 -3.29 6.05 1.19
CA VAL A 108 -4.34 5.09 0.87
C VAL A 108 -3.83 3.68 1.11
N SER A 109 -4.55 2.94 1.95
CA SER A 109 -4.21 1.59 2.36
C SER A 109 -5.28 0.60 1.98
N GLN A 110 -4.87 -0.65 1.75
CA GLN A 110 -5.77 -1.80 1.64
C GLN A 110 -5.74 -2.58 2.95
N ILE A 111 -6.85 -2.64 3.67
CA ILE A 111 -6.98 -3.46 4.89
C ILE A 111 -7.53 -4.81 4.49
N THR A 112 -6.90 -5.87 5.01
CA THR A 112 -7.26 -7.26 4.69
C THR A 112 -7.86 -8.01 5.88
N ASP A 113 -7.69 -7.49 7.11
CA ASP A 113 -8.24 -8.12 8.31
C ASP A 113 -9.72 -7.73 8.53
N PRO A 114 -10.67 -8.68 8.49
CA PRO A 114 -12.09 -8.39 8.62
C PRO A 114 -12.50 -7.84 9.99
N LEU A 115 -11.82 -8.24 11.07
CA LEU A 115 -12.11 -7.73 12.41
C LEU A 115 -11.72 -6.26 12.51
N VAL A 116 -10.58 -5.90 11.95
CA VAL A 116 -10.12 -4.50 11.90
C VAL A 116 -11.04 -3.65 11.04
N ILE A 117 -11.50 -4.17 9.90
CA ILE A 117 -12.50 -3.48 9.06
C ILE A 117 -13.77 -3.19 9.87
N GLN A 118 -14.27 -4.17 10.64
CA GLN A 118 -15.44 -3.97 11.50
C GLN A 118 -15.18 -2.91 12.57
N LYS A 119 -14.03 -2.96 13.27
CA LYS A 119 -13.66 -1.94 14.26
C LYS A 119 -13.57 -0.54 13.68
N ILE A 120 -13.05 -0.39 12.45
CA ILE A 120 -13.01 0.91 11.75
C ILE A 120 -14.44 1.37 11.42
N LYS A 121 -15.28 0.50 10.85
CA LYS A 121 -16.69 0.81 10.53
C LYS A 121 -17.50 1.21 11.77
N ASN A 122 -17.22 0.56 12.90
CA ASN A 122 -17.85 0.86 14.19
C ASN A 122 -17.24 2.10 14.89
N LYS A 123 -16.21 2.73 14.30
CA LYS A 123 -15.45 3.84 14.90
C LYS A 123 -14.79 3.46 16.23
N GLU A 124 -14.46 2.21 16.44
CA GLU A 124 -13.62 1.76 17.57
C GLU A 124 -12.15 2.15 17.30
N ILE A 125 -11.71 2.03 16.03
CA ILE A 125 -10.42 2.55 15.57
C ILE A 125 -10.66 3.87 14.85
N GLN A 126 -10.09 4.95 15.38
CA GLN A 126 -10.32 6.32 14.89
C GLN A 126 -9.04 7.06 14.50
N TRP A 127 -7.88 6.56 14.92
CA TRP A 127 -6.63 7.30 14.83
C TRP A 127 -5.49 6.45 14.29
N TYR A 128 -4.60 7.13 13.57
CA TYR A 128 -3.33 6.58 13.12
C TYR A 128 -2.15 7.33 13.73
N SER A 129 -1.01 6.67 13.78
CA SER A 129 0.27 7.30 14.07
C SER A 129 1.37 6.65 13.23
N PRO A 130 2.25 7.41 12.57
CA PRO A 130 3.36 6.85 11.80
C PRO A 130 4.52 6.42 12.71
N ALA A 131 5.25 5.40 12.29
CA ALA A 131 6.57 5.09 12.82
C ALA A 131 7.61 5.27 11.71
N ILE A 132 8.68 5.99 12.06
CA ILE A 132 9.86 6.21 11.21
C ILE A 132 11.12 5.87 11.99
N PHE A 133 12.19 5.59 11.27
CA PHE A 133 13.52 5.37 11.83
C PHE A 133 14.50 6.34 11.14
N PRO A 134 15.21 7.23 11.85
CA PRO A 134 16.20 8.11 11.23
C PRO A 134 17.22 7.33 10.43
N ARG A 135 17.64 7.81 9.25
CA ARG A 135 18.63 7.09 8.44
C ARG A 135 19.99 7.03 9.12
N SER A 136 20.37 8.10 9.79
CA SER A 136 21.53 8.18 10.67
C SER A 136 21.26 9.13 11.84
N LEU A 137 22.21 9.25 12.77
CA LEU A 137 22.09 10.19 13.89
C LEU A 137 22.26 11.64 13.43
N GLU A 138 23.06 11.88 12.39
CA GLU A 138 23.30 13.19 11.77
C GLU A 138 22.04 13.74 11.10
N ASP A 139 21.09 12.86 10.73
CA ASP A 139 19.79 13.24 10.19
C ASP A 139 18.79 13.68 11.26
N VAL A 140 19.21 13.76 12.53
CA VAL A 140 18.38 14.22 13.66
C VAL A 140 19.00 15.44 14.29
N GLU A 141 18.31 16.57 14.19
CA GLU A 141 18.63 17.78 14.94
C GLU A 141 17.88 17.74 16.29
N ILE A 142 18.60 17.98 17.38
CA ILE A 142 18.06 17.96 18.74
C ILE A 142 18.07 19.39 19.28
N ILE A 143 16.89 19.96 19.51
CA ILE A 143 16.73 21.28 20.14
C ILE A 143 16.39 21.09 21.60
N GLN A 144 17.32 21.44 22.50
CA GLN A 144 17.04 21.43 23.93
C GLN A 144 16.08 22.58 24.29
N THR A 145 14.92 22.25 24.86
CA THR A 145 13.87 23.21 25.26
C THR A 145 13.81 23.43 26.77
N GLY A 146 14.61 22.70 27.54
CA GLY A 146 14.69 22.78 29.00
C GLY A 146 15.69 21.77 29.58
N PRO A 147 15.84 21.73 30.92
CA PRO A 147 16.83 20.87 31.56
C PRO A 147 16.74 19.39 31.19
N ASN A 148 15.52 18.91 30.93
CA ASN A 148 15.24 17.50 30.59
C ASN A 148 14.26 17.37 29.42
N THR A 149 14.11 18.41 28.59
CA THR A 149 13.19 18.40 27.46
C THR A 149 13.92 18.77 26.18
N HIS A 150 13.60 18.06 25.12
CA HIS A 150 14.18 18.27 23.80
C HIS A 150 13.12 18.06 22.73
N ILE A 151 13.36 18.64 21.56
CA ILE A 151 12.60 18.40 20.35
C ILE A 151 13.53 17.74 19.33
N HIS A 152 13.07 16.66 18.70
CA HIS A 152 13.78 16.00 17.61
C HIS A 152 13.23 16.43 16.25
N ILE A 153 14.07 17.04 15.42
CA ILE A 153 13.76 17.41 14.04
C ILE A 153 14.47 16.41 13.12
N VAL A 154 13.68 15.57 12.45
CA VAL A 154 14.18 14.51 11.58
C VAL A 154 14.26 15.01 10.14
N HIS A 155 15.47 15.05 9.58
CA HIS A 155 15.76 15.55 8.25
C HIS A 155 15.74 14.46 7.17
N ARG A 156 15.97 13.19 7.55
CA ARG A 156 15.84 12.01 6.70
C ARG A 156 15.40 10.80 7.51
N TYR A 157 14.64 9.89 6.91
CA TYR A 157 14.17 8.69 7.58
C TYR A 157 13.96 7.49 6.66
N LYS A 158 13.79 6.33 7.29
CA LYS A 158 13.21 5.12 6.73
C LYS A 158 11.83 4.91 7.34
N ALA A 159 10.83 4.68 6.51
CA ALA A 159 9.48 4.38 6.95
C ALA A 159 9.39 2.95 7.50
N LEU A 160 8.66 2.79 8.62
CA LEU A 160 8.45 1.48 9.25
C LEU A 160 7.03 0.98 9.02
N HIS A 161 6.04 1.63 9.65
CA HIS A 161 4.63 1.26 9.59
C HIS A 161 3.75 2.47 9.91
N ARG A 162 2.43 2.31 9.70
CA ARG A 162 1.40 3.18 10.29
C ARG A 162 0.59 2.38 11.30
N ALA A 163 0.63 2.77 12.57
CA ALA A 163 -0.07 2.06 13.65
C ALA A 163 -1.48 2.63 13.82
N MET A 164 -2.45 1.75 14.04
CA MET A 164 -3.75 2.10 14.60
C MET A 164 -3.55 2.32 16.10
N VAL A 165 -3.87 3.51 16.60
CA VAL A 165 -3.58 3.90 17.99
C VAL A 165 -4.83 4.39 18.71
N ASP A 166 -4.80 4.34 20.05
CA ASP A 166 -5.82 4.97 20.88
C ASP A 166 -5.53 6.46 21.11
N GLU A 167 -4.24 6.81 21.22
CA GLU A 167 -3.75 8.15 21.56
C GLU A 167 -2.80 8.65 20.46
N PRO A 168 -3.28 9.39 19.44
CA PRO A 168 -2.42 9.84 18.35
C PRO A 168 -1.47 10.96 18.78
N ALA A 169 -0.19 10.83 18.42
CA ALA A 169 0.81 11.87 18.67
C ALA A 169 0.49 13.20 17.96
N TYR A 170 -0.17 13.14 16.80
CA TYR A 170 -0.58 14.34 16.02
C TYR A 170 -2.00 14.83 16.39
N GLY A 171 -2.61 14.30 17.45
CA GLY A 171 -3.95 14.70 17.88
C GLY A 171 -5.04 14.45 16.83
N GLY A 172 -6.03 15.33 16.77
CA GLY A 172 -7.19 15.20 15.88
C GLY A 172 -6.86 15.21 14.38
N ASP A 173 -5.68 15.72 14.01
CA ASP A 173 -5.18 15.71 12.63
C ASP A 173 -4.90 14.28 12.14
N ALA A 174 -4.76 13.31 13.04
CA ALA A 174 -4.35 11.94 12.77
C ALA A 174 -5.51 10.96 12.48
N GLY A 175 -6.69 11.49 12.15
CA GLY A 175 -7.90 10.70 11.96
C GLY A 175 -7.84 9.70 10.81
N ILE A 176 -8.60 8.62 10.95
CA ILE A 176 -9.03 7.81 9.81
C ILE A 176 -9.91 8.69 8.93
N GLY A 177 -9.55 8.80 7.66
CA GLY A 177 -10.32 9.53 6.67
C GLY A 177 -11.43 8.65 6.08
N LEU A 178 -11.63 8.79 4.78
CA LEU A 178 -12.72 8.12 4.07
C LEU A 178 -12.39 6.65 3.80
N THR A 179 -13.43 5.83 3.75
CA THR A 179 -13.34 4.40 3.49
C THR A 179 -14.13 4.04 2.25
N CYS A 180 -13.67 3.04 1.50
CA CYS A 180 -14.36 2.51 0.33
C CYS A 180 -14.25 0.98 0.27
N ASP A 181 -15.37 0.32 -0.06
CA ASP A 181 -15.44 -1.11 -0.33
C ASP A 181 -15.53 -1.35 -1.85
N GLY A 182 -14.81 -2.33 -2.38
CA GLY A 182 -14.99 -2.84 -3.74
C GLY A 182 -13.69 -2.90 -4.55
N ASN A 183 -13.81 -2.67 -5.86
CA ASN A 183 -12.67 -2.72 -6.77
C ASN A 183 -11.65 -1.63 -6.43
N SER A 184 -10.37 -2.01 -6.43
CA SER A 184 -9.26 -1.10 -6.11
C SER A 184 -9.28 0.18 -6.95
N LYS A 185 -9.45 0.07 -8.27
CA LYS A 185 -9.44 1.21 -9.18
C LYS A 185 -10.59 2.18 -8.88
N ASP A 186 -11.79 1.65 -8.69
CA ASP A 186 -12.98 2.45 -8.40
C ASP A 186 -12.88 3.12 -7.04
N CYS A 187 -12.38 2.41 -6.02
CA CYS A 187 -12.19 2.97 -4.69
C CYS A 187 -11.12 4.06 -4.67
N LEU A 188 -10.00 3.87 -5.37
CA LEU A 188 -8.98 4.88 -5.49
C LEU A 188 -9.50 6.15 -6.17
N ILE A 189 -10.29 6.00 -7.24
CA ILE A 189 -10.93 7.13 -7.93
C ILE A 189 -11.89 7.85 -6.98
N LYS A 190 -12.77 7.12 -6.27
CA LYS A 190 -13.70 7.69 -5.30
C LYS A 190 -12.97 8.47 -4.21
N LEU A 191 -11.96 7.86 -3.58
CA LEU A 191 -11.17 8.51 -2.52
C LEU A 191 -10.43 9.76 -3.04
N GLN A 192 -9.92 9.74 -4.27
CA GLN A 192 -9.32 10.92 -4.90
C GLN A 192 -10.34 12.03 -5.16
N GLN A 193 -11.53 11.69 -5.67
CA GLN A 193 -12.60 12.66 -5.94
C GLN A 193 -13.05 13.37 -4.66
N VAL A 194 -13.25 12.62 -3.57
CA VAL A 194 -13.69 13.24 -2.31
C VAL A 194 -12.61 14.14 -1.72
N ASN A 195 -11.33 13.73 -1.77
CA ASN A 195 -10.23 14.58 -1.33
C ASN A 195 -10.09 15.86 -2.16
N ALA A 196 -10.45 15.81 -3.45
CA ALA A 196 -10.50 16.98 -4.32
C ALA A 196 -11.75 17.86 -4.08
N GLY A 197 -12.57 17.55 -3.06
CA GLY A 197 -13.79 18.28 -2.73
C GLY A 197 -14.91 18.08 -3.76
N ILE A 198 -14.85 17.01 -4.56
CA ILE A 198 -15.90 16.67 -5.51
C ILE A 198 -16.93 15.83 -4.77
N ASP A 199 -17.99 16.49 -4.32
CA ASP A 199 -19.07 15.91 -3.50
C ASP A 199 -19.76 14.75 -4.21
N THR A 200 -19.73 13.55 -3.61
CA THR A 200 -20.09 12.27 -4.26
C THR A 200 -21.58 12.08 -4.49
N ASP A 201 -22.43 12.85 -3.80
CA ASP A 201 -23.85 12.56 -3.71
C ASP A 201 -24.68 13.16 -4.86
N ASN A 202 -24.05 13.90 -5.78
CA ASN A 202 -24.71 14.54 -6.94
C ASN A 202 -23.87 14.56 -8.23
N ILE A 203 -22.98 13.58 -8.42
CA ILE A 203 -22.19 13.49 -9.65
C ILE A 203 -22.96 12.70 -10.71
N ASP A 204 -23.50 13.43 -11.69
CA ASP A 204 -23.90 12.91 -13.01
C ASP A 204 -22.73 12.03 -13.51
N PRO A 205 -22.92 10.73 -13.82
CA PRO A 205 -21.84 9.82 -14.16
C PRO A 205 -20.90 10.45 -15.18
N LEU A 206 -19.59 10.31 -14.95
CA LEU A 206 -18.51 10.95 -15.73
C LEU A 206 -18.87 10.99 -17.22
N ARG A 207 -19.29 12.18 -17.69
CA ARG A 207 -19.46 12.43 -19.12
C ARG A 207 -18.07 12.63 -19.69
N THR A 208 -17.70 11.76 -20.63
CA THR A 208 -16.52 11.97 -21.46
C THR A 208 -16.74 13.25 -22.25
N VAL A 209 -16.04 14.34 -21.88
CA VAL A 209 -16.08 15.57 -22.66
C VAL A 209 -15.03 15.39 -23.78
N PRO A 210 -15.43 15.35 -25.06
CA PRO A 210 -14.45 15.28 -26.13
C PRO A 210 -13.65 16.58 -26.14
N LEU A 211 -12.34 16.45 -25.98
CA LEU A 211 -11.39 17.54 -26.13
C LEU A 211 -10.95 17.59 -27.59
N ILE A 212 -11.26 18.69 -28.28
CA ILE A 212 -10.74 18.93 -29.62
C ILE A 212 -9.34 19.53 -29.44
N VAL A 213 -8.34 18.70 -29.66
CA VAL A 213 -6.94 19.10 -29.57
C VAL A 213 -6.47 19.53 -30.95
N SER A 214 -6.31 20.83 -31.17
CA SER A 214 -5.74 21.39 -32.40
C SER A 214 -4.36 21.99 -32.13
N LYS A 215 -3.53 22.16 -33.16
CA LYS A 215 -2.28 22.92 -33.05
C LYS A 215 -2.49 24.30 -33.65
N CYS A 216 -2.14 25.34 -32.91
CA CYS A 216 -2.17 26.70 -33.40
C CYS A 216 -1.22 26.81 -34.61
N SER A 217 -1.77 27.10 -35.78
CA SER A 217 -1.01 27.16 -37.05
C SER A 217 0.09 28.22 -37.08
N LYS A 218 0.09 29.17 -36.14
CA LYS A 218 1.11 30.23 -36.04
C LYS A 218 2.20 29.96 -35.01
N THR A 219 1.91 29.24 -33.93
CA THR A 219 2.85 29.05 -32.81
C THR A 219 3.27 27.59 -32.62
N GLY A 220 2.58 26.64 -33.25
CA GLY A 220 2.78 25.20 -33.02
C GLY A 220 2.24 24.69 -31.68
N ASN A 221 1.74 25.59 -30.82
CA ASN A 221 1.21 25.25 -29.51
C ASN A 221 -0.07 24.44 -29.61
N LEU A 222 -0.24 23.52 -28.66
CA LEU A 222 -1.45 22.75 -28.49
C LEU A 222 -2.59 23.67 -27.98
N VAL A 223 -3.69 23.71 -28.72
CA VAL A 223 -4.93 24.39 -28.36
C VAL A 223 -5.94 23.30 -28.02
N ILE A 224 -6.42 23.32 -26.78
CA ILE A 224 -7.44 22.38 -26.31
C ILE A 224 -8.76 23.14 -26.31
N GLU A 225 -9.62 22.84 -27.28
CA GLU A 225 -10.98 23.35 -27.35
C GLU A 225 -11.92 22.35 -26.70
N MET A 226 -12.72 22.82 -25.75
CA MET A 226 -13.82 22.04 -25.20
C MET A 226 -15.04 22.19 -26.12
N GLU A 227 -15.73 21.09 -26.41
CA GLU A 227 -16.98 21.13 -27.15
C GLU A 227 -18.02 22.00 -26.41
N ALA A 228 -18.75 22.84 -27.15
CA ALA A 228 -19.69 23.80 -26.57
C ALA A 228 -20.72 23.09 -25.68
N SER A 229 -20.72 23.44 -24.40
CA SER A 229 -21.63 22.93 -23.38
C SER A 229 -22.29 24.09 -22.63
N GLU A 230 -23.42 23.82 -21.98
CA GLU A 230 -24.09 24.83 -21.13
C GLU A 230 -23.15 25.38 -20.04
N LEU A 231 -22.15 24.59 -19.60
CA LEU A 231 -21.13 25.03 -18.65
C LEU A 231 -20.16 26.03 -19.28
N THR A 232 -19.65 25.74 -20.48
CA THR A 232 -18.72 26.65 -21.17
C THR A 232 -19.41 27.97 -21.52
N ASP A 233 -20.69 27.95 -21.89
CA ASP A 233 -21.47 29.15 -22.18
C ASP A 233 -21.69 30.01 -20.92
N GLU A 234 -21.95 29.38 -19.79
CA GLU A 234 -22.17 30.10 -18.52
C GLU A 234 -20.85 30.64 -17.95
N VAL A 235 -19.73 29.93 -18.11
CA VAL A 235 -18.39 30.43 -17.77
C VAL A 235 -18.01 31.61 -18.65
N ALA A 236 -18.21 31.52 -19.97
CA ALA A 236 -17.97 32.63 -20.89
C ALA A 236 -18.85 33.85 -20.58
N ARG A 237 -20.10 33.62 -20.16
CA ARG A 237 -21.01 34.68 -19.70
C ARG A 237 -20.58 35.31 -18.38
N CYS A 238 -20.03 34.53 -17.46
CA CYS A 238 -19.48 35.05 -16.21
C CYS A 238 -18.24 35.92 -16.47
N LEU A 239 -17.30 35.42 -17.29
CA LEU A 239 -16.06 36.14 -17.61
C LEU A 239 -16.35 37.44 -18.36
N SER A 240 -17.28 37.44 -19.32
CA SER A 240 -17.65 38.66 -20.05
C SER A 240 -18.37 39.72 -19.20
N LYS A 241 -18.90 39.36 -18.03
CA LYS A 241 -19.46 40.32 -17.06
C LYS A 241 -18.39 40.89 -16.12
N LYS A 242 -17.38 40.09 -15.77
CA LYS A 242 -16.33 40.48 -14.82
C LYS A 242 -15.19 41.24 -15.48
N LEU A 243 -14.95 40.98 -16.77
CA LEU A 243 -13.84 41.55 -17.51
C LEU A 243 -14.33 42.62 -18.49
N GLY A 244 -13.69 43.78 -18.45
CA GLY A 244 -13.88 44.83 -19.43
C GLY A 244 -13.34 44.45 -20.82
N PRO A 245 -13.73 45.19 -21.88
CA PRO A 245 -13.21 44.95 -23.22
C PRO A 245 -11.67 45.03 -23.27
N GLY A 246 -11.03 43.92 -23.61
CA GLY A 246 -9.57 43.82 -23.74
C GLY A 246 -8.82 43.38 -22.47
N GLU A 247 -9.52 43.19 -21.36
CA GLU A 247 -8.95 42.59 -20.16
C GLU A 247 -8.81 41.07 -20.33
N LYS A 248 -7.68 40.53 -19.85
CA LYS A 248 -7.42 39.08 -19.88
C LYS A 248 -7.87 38.47 -18.56
N ALA A 249 -8.61 37.37 -18.65
CA ALA A 249 -8.98 36.57 -17.48
C ALA A 249 -7.70 36.04 -16.79
N THR A 250 -7.63 36.20 -15.47
CA THR A 250 -6.66 35.48 -14.66
C THR A 250 -7.15 34.05 -14.40
N ASP A 251 -6.24 33.19 -13.91
CA ASP A 251 -6.61 31.84 -13.48
C ASP A 251 -7.64 31.87 -12.34
N GLU A 252 -7.54 32.88 -11.46
CA GLU A 252 -8.49 33.11 -10.38
C GLU A 252 -9.89 33.50 -10.91
N ASP A 253 -9.97 34.42 -11.89
CA ASP A 253 -11.24 34.79 -12.54
C ASP A 253 -11.92 33.57 -13.17
N THR A 254 -11.12 32.73 -13.81
CA THR A 254 -11.58 31.51 -14.47
C THR A 254 -12.11 30.52 -13.44
N ALA A 255 -11.37 30.25 -12.37
CA ALA A 255 -11.79 29.35 -11.30
C ALA A 255 -13.08 29.83 -10.61
N ILE A 256 -13.20 31.13 -10.32
CA ILE A 256 -14.40 31.71 -9.74
C ILE A 256 -15.59 31.55 -10.70
N CYS A 257 -15.41 31.85 -11.99
CA CYS A 257 -16.49 31.73 -12.97
C CYS A 257 -16.93 30.29 -13.22
N PHE A 258 -16.03 29.31 -13.13
CA PHE A 258 -16.39 27.89 -13.15
C PHE A 258 -17.24 27.49 -11.95
N SER A 259 -16.87 27.97 -10.75
CA SER A 259 -17.63 27.70 -9.52
C SER A 259 -19.04 28.32 -9.59
N GLU A 260 -19.14 29.58 -10.02
CA GLU A 260 -20.42 30.28 -10.18
C GLU A 260 -21.30 29.63 -11.26
N ALA A 261 -20.72 29.28 -12.41
CA ALA A 261 -21.43 28.60 -13.50
C ALA A 261 -22.01 27.26 -13.04
N ARG A 262 -21.25 26.45 -12.30
CA ARG A 262 -21.74 25.19 -11.72
C ARG A 262 -22.87 25.41 -10.74
N LYS A 263 -22.74 26.37 -9.82
CA LYS A 263 -23.80 26.71 -8.85
C LYS A 263 -25.09 27.13 -9.56
N ASN A 264 -24.96 27.95 -10.62
CA ASN A 264 -26.09 28.39 -11.42
C ASN A 264 -26.77 27.23 -12.15
N LEU A 265 -26.02 26.35 -12.80
CA LEU A 265 -26.57 25.18 -13.51
C LEU A 265 -27.25 24.21 -12.55
N ASN A 266 -26.66 23.97 -11.38
CA ASN A 266 -27.26 23.11 -10.35
C ASN A 266 -28.57 23.71 -9.80
N SER A 267 -28.62 25.03 -9.59
CA SER A 267 -29.85 25.71 -9.16
C SER A 267 -30.96 25.69 -10.23
N LYS A 268 -30.60 25.76 -11.52
CA LYS A 268 -31.55 25.60 -12.62
C LYS A 268 -32.11 24.16 -12.66
N ARG A 269 -31.26 23.15 -12.43
CA ARG A 269 -31.67 21.74 -12.40
C ARG A 269 -32.59 21.43 -11.22
N SER A 270 -32.30 21.92 -10.01
CA SER A 270 -33.14 21.69 -8.83
C SER A 270 -34.52 22.35 -8.95
N ASN A 271 -34.59 23.53 -9.55
CA ASN A 271 -35.87 24.19 -9.82
C ASN A 271 -36.71 23.45 -10.86
N ASN A 272 -36.07 22.85 -11.88
CA ASN A 272 -36.78 22.03 -12.86
C ASN A 272 -37.27 20.69 -12.30
N SER A 273 -36.55 20.07 -11.35
CA SER A 273 -37.01 18.82 -10.71
C SER A 273 -38.22 19.05 -9.80
N LEU A 274 -38.26 20.16 -9.05
CA LEU A 274 -39.42 20.56 -8.22
C LEU A 274 -40.67 20.85 -9.06
N ILE A 275 -40.50 21.35 -10.29
CA ILE A 275 -41.60 21.57 -11.23
C ILE A 275 -42.08 20.24 -11.83
N ALA A 276 -41.17 19.30 -12.08
CA ALA A 276 -41.51 17.95 -12.56
C ALA A 276 -42.26 17.12 -11.49
N GLU A 277 -41.87 17.21 -10.22
CA GLU A 277 -42.57 16.53 -9.11
C GLU A 277 -43.98 17.10 -8.87
N LYS A 278 -44.18 18.42 -9.03
CA LYS A 278 -45.51 19.03 -8.94
C LYS A 278 -46.44 18.61 -10.09
N LYS A 279 -45.91 18.28 -11.27
CA LYS A 279 -46.72 17.70 -12.37
C LYS A 279 -47.02 16.21 -12.16
N LYS A 280 -46.14 15.45 -11.50
CA LYS A 280 -46.33 14.01 -11.23
C LYS A 280 -47.42 13.72 -10.18
N LYS A 281 -47.78 14.68 -9.32
CA LYS A 281 -48.87 14.53 -8.35
C LYS A 281 -50.29 14.57 -8.93
N ASN A 282 -50.46 14.91 -10.21
CA ASN A 282 -51.80 15.04 -10.82
C ASN A 282 -52.18 13.92 -11.81
N ASN A 283 -51.36 12.88 -12.01
CA ASN A 283 -51.75 11.71 -12.79
C ASN A 283 -51.11 10.44 -12.21
N LYS A 284 -51.91 9.67 -11.46
CA LYS A 284 -51.53 8.35 -10.93
C LYS A 284 -52.13 7.27 -11.84
N MET A 285 -51.28 6.45 -12.47
CA MET A 285 -51.64 5.25 -13.23
C MET A 285 -51.00 4.02 -12.55
N PRO A 286 -51.59 2.81 -12.59
CA PRO A 286 -51.31 1.72 -11.64
C PRO A 286 -50.23 0.70 -12.07
N GLU A 287 -49.39 1.00 -13.06
CA GLU A 287 -48.58 -0.02 -13.75
C GLU A 287 -47.21 -0.31 -13.09
N GLU A 288 -46.69 0.58 -12.24
CA GLU A 288 -45.35 0.41 -11.63
C GLU A 288 -45.33 -0.55 -10.42
N ASP A 289 -46.43 -0.69 -9.69
CA ASP A 289 -46.49 -1.56 -8.50
C ASP A 289 -46.51 -3.05 -8.89
N GLU A 290 -47.08 -3.41 -10.04
CA GLU A 290 -47.15 -4.80 -10.52
C GLU A 290 -45.80 -5.33 -11.04
N ILE A 291 -44.97 -4.44 -11.59
CA ILE A 291 -43.62 -4.80 -12.07
C ILE A 291 -42.70 -5.10 -10.88
N LYS A 292 -42.81 -4.31 -9.80
CA LYS A 292 -41.98 -4.49 -8.60
C LYS A 292 -42.26 -5.82 -7.91
N GLU A 293 -43.53 -6.22 -7.81
CA GLU A 293 -43.92 -7.49 -7.21
C GLU A 293 -43.45 -8.71 -8.02
N LYS A 294 -43.47 -8.61 -9.36
CA LYS A 294 -42.94 -9.67 -10.25
C LYS A 294 -41.42 -9.82 -10.13
N VAL A 295 -40.69 -8.72 -9.97
CA VAL A 295 -39.22 -8.74 -9.79
C VAL A 295 -38.84 -9.38 -8.45
N ASP A 296 -39.51 -9.00 -7.35
CA ASP A 296 -39.21 -9.55 -6.02
C ASP A 296 -39.49 -11.05 -5.93
N THR A 297 -40.51 -11.53 -6.65
CA THR A 297 -40.85 -12.96 -6.71
C THR A 297 -39.81 -13.75 -7.51
N ALA A 298 -39.32 -13.20 -8.63
CA ALA A 298 -38.28 -13.82 -9.45
C ALA A 298 -36.92 -13.90 -8.73
N VAL A 299 -36.57 -12.87 -7.94
CA VAL A 299 -35.33 -12.85 -7.15
C VAL A 299 -35.36 -13.91 -6.05
N LYS A 300 -36.49 -14.05 -5.33
CA LYS A 300 -36.64 -15.07 -4.30
C LYS A 300 -36.54 -16.49 -4.85
N ALA A 301 -37.08 -16.75 -6.04
CA ALA A 301 -36.98 -18.05 -6.69
C ALA A 301 -35.52 -18.43 -7.02
N LYS A 302 -34.72 -17.48 -7.52
CA LYS A 302 -33.30 -17.74 -7.83
C LYS A 302 -32.43 -17.97 -6.60
N ILE A 303 -32.72 -17.31 -5.48
CA ILE A 303 -31.99 -17.54 -4.23
C ILE A 303 -32.20 -18.99 -3.74
N ALA A 304 -33.44 -19.49 -3.79
CA ALA A 304 -33.75 -20.86 -3.39
C ALA A 304 -33.09 -21.93 -4.29
N GLU A 305 -32.92 -21.63 -5.59
CA GLU A 305 -32.22 -22.51 -6.52
C GLU A 305 -30.72 -22.62 -6.20
N ILE A 306 -30.06 -21.49 -5.93
CA ILE A 306 -28.64 -21.44 -5.55
C ILE A 306 -28.39 -22.16 -4.22
N GLU A 307 -29.25 -21.97 -3.22
CA GLU A 307 -29.12 -22.67 -1.92
C GLU A 307 -29.21 -24.20 -2.08
N LYS A 308 -30.02 -24.67 -3.02
CA LYS A 308 -30.14 -26.10 -3.33
C LYS A 308 -28.86 -26.64 -3.99
N GLU A 309 -28.31 -25.95 -4.98
CA GLU A 309 -27.07 -26.34 -5.66
C GLU A 309 -25.88 -26.42 -4.69
N VAL A 310 -25.74 -25.43 -3.79
CA VAL A 310 -24.68 -25.43 -2.77
C VAL A 310 -24.80 -26.64 -1.85
N LYS A 311 -26.02 -27.02 -1.47
CA LYS A 311 -26.25 -28.17 -0.58
C LYS A 311 -25.93 -29.51 -1.25
N GLU A 312 -26.19 -29.64 -2.54
CA GLU A 312 -25.83 -30.83 -3.32
C GLU A 312 -24.31 -30.93 -3.54
N ALA A 313 -23.63 -29.81 -3.81
CA ALA A 313 -22.17 -29.78 -3.93
C ALA A 313 -21.45 -30.16 -2.63
N LEU A 314 -21.98 -29.75 -1.47
CA LEU A 314 -21.44 -30.13 -0.16
C LEU A 314 -21.60 -31.63 0.14
N LYS A 315 -22.70 -32.25 -0.30
CA LYS A 315 -22.90 -33.70 -0.15
C LYS A 315 -21.93 -34.51 -1.03
N ALA A 316 -21.78 -34.13 -2.30
CA ALA A 316 -20.86 -34.80 -3.22
C ALA A 316 -19.41 -34.75 -2.73
N LYS A 317 -19.03 -33.66 -2.06
CA LYS A 317 -17.70 -33.50 -1.47
C LYS A 317 -17.47 -34.37 -0.23
N ALA A 318 -18.51 -34.60 0.58
CA ALA A 318 -18.42 -35.49 1.73
C ALA A 318 -18.27 -36.95 1.30
N GLU A 319 -18.99 -37.37 0.25
CA GLU A 319 -18.93 -38.74 -0.29
C GLU A 319 -17.56 -39.06 -0.92
N THR A 320 -16.92 -38.08 -1.57
CA THR A 320 -15.55 -38.26 -2.13
C THR A 320 -14.44 -38.25 -1.07
N GLU A 321 -14.69 -37.68 0.11
CA GLU A 321 -13.74 -37.70 1.23
C GLU A 321 -13.80 -39.02 2.01
N GLU A 322 -14.93 -39.72 1.96
CA GLU A 322 -15.12 -41.04 2.57
C GLU A 322 -14.49 -42.16 1.71
N GLU A 323 -14.64 -42.12 0.38
CA GLU A 323 -14.00 -43.09 -0.54
C GLU A 323 -12.46 -43.05 -0.53
N ASN A 324 -11.85 -41.89 -0.22
CA ASN A 324 -10.38 -41.76 -0.19
C ASN A 324 -9.75 -42.22 1.14
N LYS A 325 -10.54 -42.52 2.18
CA LYS A 325 -10.01 -43.03 3.47
C LYS A 325 -9.79 -44.55 3.48
N ASP A 326 -10.42 -45.29 2.57
CA ASP A 326 -10.33 -46.75 2.50
C ASP A 326 -9.19 -47.27 1.60
N ALA A 327 -8.42 -46.38 0.96
CA ALA A 327 -7.36 -46.73 0.02
C ALA A 327 -5.92 -46.55 0.54
N GLU A 328 -5.72 -46.31 1.84
CA GLU A 328 -4.37 -46.23 2.42
C GLU A 328 -3.89 -47.65 2.80
N THR A 329 -2.94 -48.18 2.03
CA THR A 329 -2.47 -49.56 2.20
C THR A 329 -1.67 -49.74 3.50
N GLU A 330 -1.81 -50.91 4.15
CA GLU A 330 -1.07 -51.30 5.36
C GLU A 330 0.47 -51.18 5.23
N GLU A 331 1.00 -51.15 4.00
CA GLU A 331 2.42 -50.90 3.76
C GLU A 331 2.82 -49.43 3.99
N GLU A 332 1.99 -48.45 3.62
CA GLU A 332 2.27 -47.03 3.85
C GLU A 332 2.21 -46.68 5.34
N LYS A 333 1.24 -47.25 6.07
CA LYS A 333 1.18 -47.12 7.55
C LYS A 333 2.43 -47.71 8.22
N LYS A 334 2.93 -48.86 7.75
CA LYS A 334 4.18 -49.46 8.27
C LYS A 334 5.43 -48.66 7.92
N ALA A 335 5.49 -48.05 6.74
CA ALA A 335 6.62 -47.20 6.34
C ALA A 335 6.68 -45.92 7.19
N ARG A 336 5.53 -45.31 7.47
CA ARG A 336 5.42 -44.10 8.27
C ARG A 336 5.73 -44.34 9.75
N LEU A 337 5.32 -45.48 10.31
CA LEU A 337 5.66 -45.87 11.69
C LEU A 337 7.17 -46.14 11.87
N LYS A 338 7.85 -46.67 10.83
CA LYS A 338 9.30 -46.85 10.84
C LYS A 338 10.07 -45.52 10.73
N ALA A 339 9.59 -44.58 9.92
CA ALA A 339 10.21 -43.27 9.78
C ALA A 339 10.10 -42.42 11.06
N ARG A 340 9.00 -42.58 11.81
CA ARG A 340 8.79 -41.86 13.07
C ARG A 340 9.65 -42.38 14.23
N LYS A 341 9.81 -43.71 14.35
CA LYS A 341 10.75 -44.30 15.32
C LYS A 341 12.20 -43.89 15.08
N ALA A 342 12.60 -43.72 13.82
CA ALA A 342 13.94 -43.26 13.49
C ALA A 342 14.21 -41.79 13.90
N LYS A 343 13.17 -40.95 13.98
CA LYS A 343 13.28 -39.56 14.45
C LYS A 343 13.27 -39.46 15.98
N GLU A 344 12.42 -40.23 16.65
CA GLU A 344 12.39 -40.28 18.12
C GLU A 344 13.71 -40.84 18.70
N ASP A 345 14.36 -41.79 18.02
CA ASP A 345 15.68 -42.30 18.41
C ASP A 345 16.84 -41.28 18.15
N GLU A 346 16.63 -40.25 17.33
CA GLU A 346 17.63 -39.21 17.04
C GLU A 346 17.57 -38.04 18.04
N ASP A 347 16.38 -37.69 18.51
CA ASP A 347 16.17 -36.64 19.51
C ASP A 347 16.60 -37.09 20.93
N ASP A 348 16.49 -38.38 21.25
CA ASP A 348 16.85 -38.95 22.57
C ASP A 348 18.38 -39.12 22.78
N ILE A 349 19.21 -38.79 21.78
CA ILE A 349 20.69 -38.82 21.89
C ILE A 349 21.28 -37.49 22.39
N THR A 350 20.50 -36.40 22.42
CA THR A 350 21.00 -35.08 22.85
C THR A 350 20.73 -34.70 24.31
N GLU A 351 19.98 -35.51 25.09
CA GLU A 351 19.88 -35.37 26.54
C GLU A 351 20.52 -36.55 27.28
N GLY A 352 21.57 -36.26 28.06
CA GLY A 352 22.51 -37.26 28.55
C GLY A 352 22.00 -38.21 29.65
N LYS A 353 22.54 -39.44 29.58
CA LYS A 353 22.90 -40.34 30.71
C LYS A 353 22.07 -40.21 32.00
N LYS A 354 21.17 -41.17 32.24
CA LYS A 354 21.20 -42.11 33.40
C LYS A 354 20.11 -43.17 33.23
N GLY A 355 20.50 -44.44 33.38
CA GLY A 355 19.71 -45.56 32.88
C GLY A 355 18.54 -46.02 33.75
N LYS A 356 17.69 -46.87 33.19
CA LYS A 356 17.37 -48.19 33.75
C LYS A 356 16.54 -49.03 32.77
N LYS A 357 16.81 -50.33 32.80
CA LYS A 357 16.10 -51.41 32.11
C LYS A 357 14.58 -51.37 32.31
N GLY A 358 13.83 -51.60 31.22
CA GLY A 358 12.84 -52.67 31.22
C GLY A 358 11.48 -52.39 30.57
N LYS A 359 11.09 -53.35 29.72
CA LYS A 359 9.73 -53.86 29.47
C LYS A 359 8.96 -53.24 28.28
N LYS A 360 8.97 -53.99 27.16
CA LYS A 360 8.03 -53.89 26.03
C LYS A 360 6.60 -54.10 26.53
N GLY A 361 5.79 -53.04 26.49
CA GLY A 361 4.33 -53.09 26.46
C GLY A 361 3.87 -52.65 25.09
N ASN A 362 2.97 -53.42 24.48
CA ASN A 362 2.28 -53.06 23.25
C ASN A 362 1.09 -52.19 23.69
N GLU A 363 1.22 -50.86 23.61
CA GLU A 363 0.15 -49.92 23.93
C GLU A 363 -0.59 -49.54 22.65
N ASP A 364 -1.90 -49.82 22.65
CA ASP A 364 -2.83 -49.34 21.64
C ASP A 364 -2.91 -47.81 21.72
N ILE A 365 -2.60 -47.13 20.61
CA ILE A 365 -2.67 -45.67 20.47
C ILE A 365 -4.10 -45.23 20.78
N THR A 366 -4.24 -44.30 21.70
CA THR A 366 -5.55 -43.79 22.13
C THR A 366 -6.21 -42.97 21.02
N GLU A 367 -7.54 -42.92 21.01
CA GLU A 367 -8.32 -42.20 19.99
C GLU A 367 -8.03 -40.68 19.98
N GLU A 368 -7.56 -40.13 21.10
CA GLU A 368 -7.08 -38.74 21.21
C GLU A 368 -5.71 -38.53 20.53
N GLU A 369 -4.77 -39.47 20.67
CA GLU A 369 -3.48 -39.41 19.96
C GLU A 369 -3.65 -39.55 18.45
N LYS A 370 -4.63 -40.35 18.00
CA LYS A 370 -4.98 -40.47 16.58
C LYS A 370 -5.55 -39.17 16.02
N LYS A 371 -6.37 -38.44 16.78
CA LYS A 371 -6.88 -37.12 16.39
C LYS A 371 -5.78 -36.06 16.35
N ALA A 372 -4.85 -36.07 17.30
CA ALA A 372 -3.70 -35.15 17.30
C ALA A 372 -2.82 -35.37 16.05
N LEU A 373 -2.59 -36.63 15.67
CA LEU A 373 -1.87 -36.99 14.45
C LEU A 373 -2.58 -36.51 13.18
N GLU A 374 -3.90 -36.72 13.07
CA GLU A 374 -4.67 -36.22 11.92
C GLU A 374 -4.68 -34.69 11.82
N GLU A 375 -4.60 -33.98 12.95
CA GLU A 375 -4.55 -32.52 12.97
C GLU A 375 -3.19 -31.97 12.55
N ASP A 376 -2.10 -32.62 12.95
CA ASP A 376 -0.74 -32.24 12.56
C ASP A 376 -0.48 -32.54 11.08
N GLU A 377 -1.00 -33.64 10.53
CA GLU A 377 -0.94 -33.92 9.09
C GLU A 377 -1.69 -32.87 8.25
N LYS A 378 -2.82 -32.35 8.76
CA LYS A 378 -3.55 -31.24 8.12
C LYS A 378 -2.78 -29.93 8.19
N LYS A 379 -2.02 -29.68 9.25
CA LYS A 379 -1.16 -28.49 9.37
C LYS A 379 0.00 -28.57 8.39
N ASP A 380 0.66 -29.72 8.28
CA ASP A 380 1.78 -29.94 7.35
C ASP A 380 1.35 -29.80 5.89
N ALA A 381 0.18 -30.35 5.50
CA ALA A 381 -0.36 -30.18 4.16
C ALA A 381 -0.71 -28.70 3.85
N LYS A 382 -1.18 -27.96 4.84
CA LYS A 382 -1.48 -26.52 4.71
C LYS A 382 -0.22 -25.69 4.57
N ILE A 383 0.85 -26.03 5.30
CA ILE A 383 2.17 -25.38 5.18
C ILE A 383 2.76 -25.65 3.79
N ALA A 384 2.77 -26.89 3.33
CA ALA A 384 3.24 -27.24 1.98
C ALA A 384 2.45 -26.51 0.87
N SER A 385 1.13 -26.35 1.04
CA SER A 385 0.29 -25.58 0.11
C SER A 385 0.63 -24.09 0.08
N LEU A 386 0.94 -23.50 1.24
CA LEU A 386 1.34 -22.09 1.34
C LEU A 386 2.74 -21.86 0.78
N GLU A 387 3.71 -22.74 1.07
CA GLU A 387 5.05 -22.67 0.51
C GLU A 387 5.04 -22.71 -1.02
N GLY A 388 4.22 -23.59 -1.62
CA GLY A 388 4.06 -23.64 -3.08
C GLY A 388 3.60 -22.31 -3.70
N LYS A 389 2.71 -21.57 -3.02
CA LYS A 389 2.18 -20.28 -3.51
C LYS A 389 3.25 -19.19 -3.57
N PHE A 390 4.21 -19.17 -2.66
CA PHE A 390 5.30 -18.18 -2.64
C PHE A 390 6.51 -18.62 -3.47
N LYS A 391 6.80 -19.93 -3.47
CA LYS A 391 7.96 -20.50 -4.16
C LYS A 391 7.84 -20.41 -5.67
N THR A 392 6.69 -20.73 -6.27
CA THR A 392 6.54 -20.74 -7.73
C THR A 392 6.79 -19.36 -8.39
N PRO A 393 6.23 -18.24 -7.89
CA PRO A 393 6.54 -16.91 -8.43
C PRO A 393 8.02 -16.54 -8.32
N LEU A 394 8.68 -16.92 -7.23
CA LEU A 394 10.09 -16.60 -6.97
C LEU A 394 11.02 -17.36 -7.93
N ILE A 395 10.76 -18.65 -8.15
CA ILE A 395 11.46 -19.46 -9.16
C ILE A 395 11.31 -18.83 -10.54
N LYS A 396 10.10 -18.40 -10.94
CA LYS A 396 9.88 -17.76 -12.24
C LYS A 396 10.72 -16.49 -12.41
N LYS A 397 10.80 -15.64 -11.38
CA LYS A 397 11.63 -14.43 -11.41
C LYS A 397 13.11 -14.78 -11.54
N TYR A 398 13.59 -15.75 -10.77
CA TYR A 398 14.98 -16.20 -10.80
C TYR A 398 15.38 -16.76 -12.17
N ILE A 399 14.53 -17.59 -12.77
CA ILE A 399 14.76 -18.14 -14.11
C ILE A 399 14.77 -17.04 -15.17
N ALA A 400 13.80 -16.11 -15.14
CA ALA A 400 13.76 -14.98 -16.07
C ALA A 400 15.03 -14.12 -15.99
N ALA A 401 15.56 -13.91 -14.79
CA ALA A 401 16.82 -13.21 -14.59
C ALA A 401 18.02 -13.97 -15.17
N LYS A 402 18.09 -15.29 -14.98
CA LYS A 402 19.17 -16.13 -15.55
C LYS A 402 19.11 -16.21 -17.08
N MET A 403 17.92 -16.21 -17.68
CA MET A 403 17.73 -16.16 -19.13
C MET A 403 18.31 -14.90 -19.79
N ASN A 404 18.51 -13.82 -19.04
CA ASN A 404 19.18 -12.61 -19.54
C ASN A 404 20.72 -12.71 -19.48
N THR A 405 21.28 -13.80 -18.94
CA THR A 405 22.74 -14.02 -18.90
C THR A 405 23.19 -14.64 -20.24
N PRO A 406 24.18 -14.06 -20.94
CA PRO A 406 24.69 -14.62 -22.19
C PRO A 406 25.10 -16.08 -22.04
N GLY A 407 24.59 -16.94 -22.93
CA GLY A 407 24.88 -18.38 -22.92
C GLY A 407 24.00 -19.22 -21.99
N PHE A 408 22.97 -18.63 -21.36
CA PHE A 408 21.95 -19.38 -20.63
C PHE A 408 20.76 -19.74 -21.56
N ASP A 409 20.54 -21.02 -21.80
CA ASP A 409 19.51 -21.51 -22.75
C ASP A 409 18.25 -22.10 -22.08
N GLU A 410 17.24 -22.43 -22.90
CA GLU A 410 15.95 -22.96 -22.42
C GLU A 410 16.08 -24.35 -21.76
N ALA A 411 17.05 -25.16 -22.19
CA ALA A 411 17.32 -26.46 -21.59
C ALA A 411 17.87 -26.30 -20.17
N GLN A 412 18.80 -25.35 -19.98
CA GLN A 412 19.33 -24.97 -18.68
C GLN A 412 18.26 -24.34 -17.78
N ALA A 413 17.36 -23.52 -18.34
CA ALA A 413 16.22 -22.96 -17.62
C ALA A 413 15.28 -24.05 -17.08
N THR A 414 14.99 -25.06 -17.90
CA THR A 414 14.15 -26.20 -17.51
C THR A 414 14.80 -27.04 -16.41
N ALA A 415 16.09 -27.34 -16.56
CA ALA A 415 16.86 -28.08 -15.54
C ALA A 415 16.92 -27.32 -14.21
N LEU A 416 17.18 -26.01 -14.25
CA LEU A 416 17.26 -25.15 -13.08
C LEU A 416 15.89 -24.98 -12.40
N THR A 417 14.80 -24.92 -13.17
CA THR A 417 13.43 -24.90 -12.64
C THR A 417 13.14 -26.18 -11.85
N LYS A 418 13.52 -27.35 -12.39
CA LYS A 418 13.35 -28.63 -11.69
C LYS A 418 14.18 -28.68 -10.41
N GLN A 419 15.42 -28.18 -10.44
CA GLN A 419 16.29 -28.13 -9.26
C GLN A 419 15.71 -27.22 -8.16
N LEU A 420 15.18 -26.04 -8.52
CA LEU A 420 14.61 -25.10 -7.56
C LEU A 420 13.27 -25.58 -6.99
N ASN A 421 12.48 -26.31 -7.77
CA ASN A 421 11.25 -26.94 -7.27
C ASN A 421 11.53 -28.01 -6.20
N ALA A 422 12.73 -28.59 -6.14
CA ALA A 422 13.12 -29.55 -5.11
C ALA A 422 13.69 -28.92 -3.82
N LYS A 423 13.99 -27.61 -3.81
CA LYS A 423 14.58 -26.87 -2.67
C LYS A 423 13.52 -26.30 -1.72
N THR A 424 13.86 -25.95 -0.48
CA THR A 424 12.92 -25.24 0.42
C THR A 424 12.66 -23.80 -0.07
N LEU A 425 11.66 -23.10 0.48
CA LEU A 425 11.40 -21.70 0.12
C LEU A 425 12.61 -20.81 0.46
N ASP A 426 13.18 -20.97 1.66
CA ASP A 426 14.32 -20.20 2.14
C ASP A 426 15.54 -20.37 1.22
N GLU A 427 15.82 -21.59 0.76
CA GLU A 427 16.91 -21.87 -0.20
C GLU A 427 16.69 -21.22 -1.57
N VAL A 428 15.43 -21.04 -2.00
CA VAL A 428 15.10 -20.35 -3.25
C VAL A 428 15.22 -18.84 -3.07
N GLU A 429 14.86 -18.32 -1.89
CA GLU A 429 14.98 -16.90 -1.54
C GLU A 429 16.43 -16.45 -1.41
N GLU A 430 17.28 -17.26 -0.78
CA GLU A 430 18.73 -17.02 -0.72
C GLU A 430 19.32 -16.87 -2.13
N LYS A 431 19.00 -17.81 -3.04
CA LYS A 431 19.44 -17.75 -4.44
C LYS A 431 18.90 -16.53 -5.18
N TRP A 432 17.66 -16.13 -4.93
CA TRP A 432 17.11 -14.91 -5.53
C TRP A 432 17.85 -13.66 -5.04
N ASN A 433 18.13 -13.57 -3.74
CA ASN A 433 18.80 -12.43 -3.13
C ASN A 433 20.24 -12.25 -3.64
N GLU A 434 20.94 -13.33 -3.99
CA GLU A 434 22.26 -13.26 -4.62
C GLU A 434 22.24 -12.54 -5.98
N ILE A 435 21.17 -12.68 -6.76
CA ILE A 435 21.11 -12.13 -8.12
C ILE A 435 20.25 -10.87 -8.23
N ALA A 436 19.30 -10.65 -7.32
CA ALA A 436 18.36 -9.54 -7.36
C ALA A 436 19.00 -8.15 -7.53
N PRO A 437 20.16 -7.84 -6.89
CA PRO A 437 20.83 -6.55 -7.10
C PRO A 437 21.28 -6.31 -8.54
N PHE A 438 21.64 -7.37 -9.27
CA PHE A 438 22.14 -7.28 -10.64
C PHE A 438 21.00 -7.22 -11.67
N VAL A 439 19.82 -7.75 -11.33
CA VAL A 439 18.63 -7.69 -12.20
C VAL A 439 18.06 -6.28 -12.29
N ALA A 440 18.09 -5.52 -11.18
CA ALA A 440 17.58 -4.16 -11.14
C ALA A 440 18.41 -3.17 -11.98
N VAL A 441 19.71 -3.41 -12.12
CA VAL A 441 20.63 -2.53 -12.86
C VAL A 441 20.48 -2.70 -14.38
N ASN A 442 20.21 -3.92 -14.86
CA ASN A 442 20.06 -4.19 -16.29
C ASN A 442 18.72 -3.74 -16.89
N GLN A 443 17.74 -3.34 -16.08
CA GLN A 443 16.49 -2.75 -16.57
C GLN A 443 16.57 -1.24 -16.85
N ILE A 444 17.67 -0.58 -16.45
CA ILE A 444 17.82 0.88 -16.56
C ILE A 444 18.65 1.30 -17.78
N ASN A 445 19.42 0.39 -18.41
CA ASN A 445 20.41 0.75 -19.44
C ASN A 445 20.07 0.28 -20.88
N VAL A 446 18.79 0.21 -21.25
CA VAL A 446 18.39 -0.08 -22.65
C VAL A 446 17.57 1.09 -23.20
N GLU A 447 18.17 2.26 -23.27
CA GLU A 447 17.86 3.34 -24.23
C GLU A 447 18.77 4.54 -23.90
N GLU A 448 20.01 4.52 -24.40
CA GLU A 448 20.70 5.74 -24.84
C GLU A 448 21.95 5.33 -25.61
N ASP A 449 21.82 5.32 -26.93
CA ASP A 449 22.94 5.25 -27.86
C ASP A 449 23.17 6.64 -28.47
N SER A 450 24.45 6.95 -28.56
CA SER A 450 25.14 7.87 -29.46
C SER A 450 25.25 9.37 -29.14
N SER A 451 26.52 9.70 -28.90
CA SER A 451 27.23 10.89 -29.41
C SER A 451 27.05 12.21 -28.67
N GLN A 452 28.06 12.57 -27.86
CA GLN A 452 28.83 13.79 -28.12
C GLN A 452 30.16 13.75 -27.37
N GLU A 453 31.24 13.75 -28.15
CA GLU A 453 32.56 14.19 -27.72
C GLU A 453 32.50 15.67 -27.33
N SER A 454 33.13 16.04 -26.21
CA SER A 454 33.95 17.24 -26.19
C SER A 454 35.01 17.17 -25.10
N GLU A 455 36.22 17.47 -25.53
CA GLU A 455 37.42 17.75 -24.76
C GLU A 455 37.21 18.86 -23.72
N ILE A 456 38.02 18.80 -22.67
CA ILE A 456 38.67 19.86 -21.84
C ILE A 456 38.91 19.15 -20.50
N GLY A 457 40.06 19.14 -19.83
CA GLY A 457 41.32 19.87 -19.91
C GLY A 457 42.06 19.57 -18.59
N TYR A 458 43.37 19.44 -18.68
CA TYR A 458 44.30 18.87 -17.69
C TYR A 458 44.50 19.71 -16.39
N TYR A 459 44.47 19.03 -15.22
CA TYR A 459 45.39 19.09 -14.03
C TYR A 459 45.47 20.35 -13.11
N PRO A 460 45.99 20.28 -11.85
CA PRO A 460 46.02 19.17 -10.86
C PRO A 460 46.03 19.51 -9.34
N LYS A 461 46.16 18.43 -8.55
CA LYS A 461 46.88 18.25 -7.25
C LYS A 461 46.11 18.33 -5.92
N ASP A 462 46.18 17.19 -5.24
CA ASP A 462 46.57 16.98 -3.85
C ASP A 462 45.82 17.74 -2.75
N TYR A 463 44.88 17.05 -2.09
CA TYR A 463 44.62 17.25 -0.67
C TYR A 463 44.29 15.91 0.01
N THR A 464 45.33 15.20 0.42
CA THR A 464 45.25 14.15 1.44
C THR A 464 45.25 14.80 2.81
N GLY A 465 44.08 14.95 3.43
CA GLY A 465 43.93 15.36 4.82
C GLY A 465 43.49 14.17 5.66
N SER A 466 44.46 13.47 6.25
CA SER A 466 44.26 12.49 7.31
C SER A 466 43.65 13.18 8.52
N THR A 467 42.48 12.73 8.98
CA THR A 467 41.94 13.06 10.30
C THR A 467 41.85 11.78 11.11
N SER A 468 42.96 11.47 11.77
CA SER A 468 43.01 10.58 12.92
C SER A 468 43.52 11.42 14.09
N ASP A 469 42.95 11.18 15.27
CA ASP A 469 43.34 11.70 16.59
C ASP A 469 42.62 12.97 17.05
N LEU A 470 41.46 12.76 17.68
CA LEU A 470 40.89 13.67 18.67
C LEU A 470 40.50 12.86 19.91
N ASP A 471 41.50 12.58 20.74
CA ASP A 471 41.32 12.21 22.14
C ASP A 471 41.43 13.48 23.02
N ASP A 472 40.44 13.67 23.88
CA ASP A 472 40.43 14.35 25.18
C ASP A 472 41.35 15.57 25.40
N LYS A 473 40.86 16.77 25.04
CA LYS A 473 41.26 18.02 25.72
C LYS A 473 40.27 18.33 26.84
N THR A 474 40.75 18.45 28.07
CA THR A 474 39.94 18.85 29.22
C THR A 474 39.63 20.35 29.17
N THR A 475 38.53 20.75 29.81
CA THR A 475 38.01 22.13 29.83
C THR A 475 39.03 23.16 30.29
N ASP A 476 40.00 22.76 31.12
CA ASP A 476 41.07 23.63 31.61
C ASP A 476 42.08 24.02 30.52
N GLN A 477 42.32 23.15 29.52
CA GLN A 477 43.24 23.44 28.42
C GLN A 477 42.67 24.44 27.40
N LEU A 478 41.33 24.53 27.30
CA LEU A 478 40.66 25.51 26.45
C LEU A 478 40.59 26.89 27.09
N LEU A 479 40.69 26.99 28.42
CA LEU A 479 40.73 28.27 29.13
C LEU A 479 42.11 28.95 28.99
N GLU A 480 43.21 28.19 29.00
CA GLU A 480 44.57 28.73 28.85
C GLU A 480 44.82 29.29 27.44
N GLU A 481 44.25 28.68 26.40
CA GLU A 481 44.36 29.20 25.01
C GLU A 481 43.51 30.46 24.79
N ALA A 482 42.45 30.67 25.57
CA ALA A 482 41.60 31.86 25.49
C ALA A 482 42.19 33.08 26.23
N GLU A 483 43.10 32.87 27.18
CA GLU A 483 43.83 33.95 27.87
C GLU A 483 45.12 34.38 27.14
N ALA A 484 45.52 33.65 26.10
CA ALA A 484 46.71 33.93 25.28
C ALA A 484 46.41 34.61 23.91
N LEU A 485 45.15 34.98 23.67
CA LEU A 485 44.68 35.79 22.54
C LEU A 485 44.09 37.12 23.04
#